data_AF-A0A1B7T7C0-F1
#
_entry.id   AF-A0A1B7T7C0-F1
#
_cell.length_a   1.000
_cell.length_b   1.000
_cell.length_c   1.000
_cell.angle_alpha   90.00
_cell.angle_beta   90.00
_cell.angle_gamma   90.00
#
_symmetry.space_group_name_H-M   'P 1'
#
loop_
_entity.id
_entity.type
_entity.pdbx_description
1 polymer ?
#
loop_
_entity_poly.entity_id
_entity_poly.type
_entity_poly.pdbx_seq_one_letter_code
_entity_poly.pdbx_strand_id
1 'polypeptide(L)'
;MPITEQEQIWLQDLEKVTESEYIPQKRFFAPLLSKKLPEIPKDDSDRKTVPSQMFGPMNFLLFNWVVSILKVGYKRTIQPNDLLQLAERHKVTKIFENFQKEWEPVVRKHEAGEKIGKTGLIWVIGKTFKWDYGLAILYAVLSNAATACLPFVSKNYSIC
;
A
#
# COMPACT_ATOMS: atom_id res chain seq x y z
N MET A 1 26.36 -25.65 -9.39
CA MET A 1 26.54 -25.48 -7.93
C MET A 1 25.40 -26.21 -7.24
N PRO A 2 25.67 -27.10 -6.28
CA PRO A 2 24.61 -27.74 -5.49
C PRO A 2 23.92 -26.69 -4.62
N ILE A 3 22.59 -26.69 -4.63
CA ILE A 3 21.75 -25.81 -3.81
C ILE A 3 22.00 -26.15 -2.35
N THR A 4 22.18 -25.13 -1.50
CA THR A 4 22.46 -25.35 -0.08
C THR A 4 21.21 -25.90 0.64
N GLU A 5 21.40 -26.70 1.68
CA GLU A 5 20.29 -27.29 2.45
C GLU A 5 19.34 -26.21 3.03
N GLN A 6 19.90 -25.06 3.42
CA GLN A 6 19.12 -23.90 3.84
C GLN A 6 18.24 -23.37 2.69
N GLU A 7 18.80 -23.23 1.49
CA GLU A 7 18.08 -22.74 0.32
C GLU A 7 16.98 -23.72 -0.12
N GLN A 8 17.16 -25.03 0.05
CA GLN A 8 16.10 -26.02 -0.12
C GLN A 8 14.96 -25.83 0.89
N ILE A 9 15.26 -25.58 2.17
CA ILE A 9 14.24 -25.30 3.20
C ILE A 9 13.48 -24.02 2.86
N TRP A 10 14.19 -22.95 2.46
CA TRP A 10 13.57 -21.70 2.02
C TRP A 10 12.66 -21.89 0.80
N LEU A 11 13.09 -22.68 -0.19
CA LEU A 11 12.29 -22.98 -1.38
C LEU A 11 11.06 -23.84 -1.04
N GLN A 12 11.20 -24.83 -0.17
CA GLN A 12 10.07 -25.65 0.30
C GLN A 12 9.07 -24.83 1.11
N ASP A 13 9.52 -23.91 1.95
CA ASP A 13 8.65 -22.98 2.68
C ASP A 13 7.93 -22.01 1.72
N LEU A 14 8.61 -21.54 0.66
CA LEU A 14 7.99 -20.73 -0.39
C LEU A 14 6.94 -21.52 -1.18
N GLU A 15 7.24 -22.76 -1.55
CA GLU A 15 6.31 -23.64 -2.27
C GLU A 15 5.09 -23.96 -1.39
N LYS A 16 5.28 -24.23 -0.09
CA LYS A 16 4.18 -24.50 0.86
C LYS A 16 3.28 -23.30 1.13
N VAL A 17 3.81 -22.07 1.02
CA VAL A 17 3.01 -20.83 1.09
C VAL A 17 2.23 -20.60 -0.22
N THR A 18 2.72 -21.15 -1.33
CA THR A 18 2.11 -21.02 -2.67
C THR A 18 1.09 -22.13 -2.94
N GLU A 19 1.33 -23.34 -2.42
CA GLU A 19 0.43 -24.47 -2.48
C GLU A 19 -0.68 -24.29 -1.44
N SER A 20 -1.85 -23.99 -1.98
CA SER A 20 -3.02 -23.45 -1.30
C SER A 20 -3.77 -24.45 -0.43
N GLU A 21 -3.11 -25.02 0.58
CA GLU A 21 -3.82 -25.83 1.56
C GLU A 21 -4.74 -24.94 2.41
N TYR A 22 -6.05 -25.21 2.36
CA TYR A 22 -7.06 -24.48 3.12
C TYR A 22 -6.92 -24.81 4.60
N ILE A 23 -6.23 -23.96 5.37
CA ILE A 23 -6.12 -24.11 6.83
C ILE A 23 -7.20 -23.26 7.51
N PRO A 24 -8.33 -23.84 7.96
CA PRO A 24 -9.35 -23.11 8.70
C PRO A 24 -8.81 -22.68 10.07
N GLN A 25 -9.17 -21.47 10.51
CA GLN A 25 -8.73 -20.91 11.80
C GLN A 25 -9.94 -20.74 12.73
N LYS A 26 -9.85 -21.23 13.97
CA LYS A 26 -10.91 -21.05 14.99
C LYS A 26 -10.55 -19.86 15.88
N ARG A 27 -11.37 -18.80 15.82
CA ARG A 27 -11.17 -17.53 16.56
C ARG A 27 -12.36 -17.22 17.49
N PHE A 28 -12.19 -16.28 18.42
CA PHE A 28 -13.18 -15.97 19.47
C PHE A 28 -14.61 -15.64 18.98
N PHE A 29 -14.76 -14.84 17.92
CA PHE A 29 -16.04 -14.52 17.27
C PHE A 29 -16.43 -15.49 16.14
N ALA A 30 -15.78 -16.66 16.01
CA ALA A 30 -16.16 -17.67 15.04
C ALA A 30 -17.63 -18.14 15.12
N PRO A 31 -18.30 -18.21 16.30
CA PRO A 31 -19.70 -18.64 16.33
C PRO A 31 -20.69 -17.62 15.74
N LEU A 32 -20.33 -16.34 15.69
CA LEU A 32 -21.19 -15.27 15.14
C LEU A 32 -21.04 -15.14 13.62
N LEU A 33 -19.97 -15.70 13.04
CA LEU A 33 -19.65 -15.55 11.62
C LEU A 33 -20.02 -16.80 10.81
N SER A 34 -20.47 -16.61 9.57
CA SER A 34 -20.82 -17.71 8.69
C SER A 34 -19.64 -18.67 8.47
N LYS A 35 -19.90 -19.97 8.64
CA LYS A 35 -18.95 -21.08 8.46
C LYS A 35 -18.52 -21.30 6.99
N LYS A 36 -19.17 -20.65 6.02
CA LYS A 36 -18.79 -20.76 4.60
C LYS A 36 -17.40 -20.16 4.37
N LEU A 37 -16.49 -20.96 3.84
CA LEU A 37 -15.12 -20.55 3.51
C LEU A 37 -15.12 -19.79 2.17
N PRO A 38 -14.44 -18.62 2.08
CA PRO A 38 -14.28 -17.92 0.81
C PRO A 38 -13.28 -18.66 -0.08
N GLU A 39 -13.63 -18.82 -1.34
CA GLU A 39 -12.76 -19.42 -2.37
C GLU A 39 -11.54 -18.54 -2.64
N ILE A 40 -10.40 -19.17 -2.94
CA ILE A 40 -9.16 -18.50 -3.32
C ILE A 40 -9.23 -18.17 -4.82
N PRO A 41 -9.01 -16.91 -5.23
CA PRO A 41 -8.85 -16.57 -6.64
C PRO A 41 -7.67 -17.34 -7.24
N LYS A 42 -7.90 -18.05 -8.35
CA LYS A 42 -6.85 -18.85 -9.02
C LYS A 42 -5.97 -18.01 -9.93
N ASP A 43 -6.55 -16.99 -10.56
CA ASP A 43 -5.86 -16.10 -11.47
C ASP A 43 -5.79 -14.67 -10.92
N ASP A 44 -4.82 -13.90 -11.39
CA ASP A 44 -4.71 -12.47 -11.09
C ASP A 44 -5.97 -11.72 -11.54
N SER A 45 -6.56 -12.07 -12.69
CA SER A 45 -7.74 -11.39 -13.26
C SER A 45 -8.99 -11.45 -12.37
N ASP A 46 -9.13 -12.51 -11.59
CA ASP A 46 -10.25 -12.72 -10.67
C ASP A 46 -10.09 -11.94 -9.35
N ARG A 47 -8.91 -11.35 -9.12
CA ARG A 47 -8.62 -10.57 -7.91
C ARG A 47 -9.31 -9.23 -7.99
N LYS A 48 -9.95 -8.85 -6.89
CA LYS A 48 -10.55 -7.52 -6.75
C LYS A 48 -9.46 -6.46 -6.78
N THR A 49 -9.68 -5.39 -7.54
CA THR A 49 -8.80 -4.22 -7.55
C THR A 49 -8.93 -3.44 -6.25
N VAL A 50 -7.82 -2.84 -5.77
CA VAL A 50 -7.92 -1.89 -4.66
C VAL A 50 -8.85 -0.75 -5.08
N PRO A 51 -9.93 -0.49 -4.34
CA PRO A 51 -10.96 0.46 -4.76
C PRO A 51 -10.56 1.90 -4.44
N SER A 52 -9.26 2.22 -4.50
CA SER A 52 -8.67 3.46 -3.97
C SER A 52 -9.21 4.75 -4.62
N GLN A 53 -9.92 4.65 -5.74
CA GLN A 53 -10.58 5.76 -6.44
C GLN A 53 -12.10 5.65 -6.49
N MET A 54 -12.69 4.56 -5.97
CA MET A 54 -14.09 4.19 -6.27
C MET A 54 -15.09 4.55 -5.16
N PHE A 55 -14.64 5.01 -3.99
CA PHE A 55 -15.52 5.27 -2.86
C PHE A 55 -15.44 6.71 -2.35
N GLY A 56 -16.57 7.21 -1.82
CA GLY A 56 -16.68 8.54 -1.24
C GLY A 56 -15.71 8.81 -0.07
N PRO A 57 -15.53 10.08 0.31
CA PRO A 57 -14.48 10.53 1.24
C PRO A 57 -14.48 9.77 2.58
N MET A 58 -15.66 9.42 3.09
CA MET A 58 -15.79 8.71 4.37
C MET A 58 -15.28 7.26 4.32
N ASN A 59 -15.50 6.56 3.21
CA ASN A 59 -15.07 5.18 3.04
C ASN A 59 -13.55 5.07 2.86
N PHE A 60 -12.94 6.10 2.27
CA PHE A 60 -11.49 6.24 2.16
C PHE A 60 -10.85 6.51 3.53
N LEU A 61 -11.37 7.48 4.28
CA LEU A 61 -10.84 7.85 5.61
C LEU A 61 -10.95 6.70 6.63
N LEU A 62 -12.04 5.93 6.59
CA LEU A 62 -12.26 4.81 7.52
C LEU A 62 -11.65 3.48 7.06
N PHE A 63 -10.89 3.46 5.96
CA PHE A 63 -10.28 2.24 5.41
C PHE A 63 -11.27 1.07 5.26
N ASN A 64 -12.53 1.35 4.96
CA ASN A 64 -13.60 0.35 5.00
C ASN A 64 -13.39 -0.79 3.97
N TRP A 65 -12.61 -0.54 2.92
CA TRP A 65 -12.19 -1.57 1.96
C TRP A 65 -11.30 -2.66 2.58
N VAL A 66 -10.51 -2.35 3.62
CA VAL A 66 -9.66 -3.32 4.35
C VAL A 66 -10.52 -4.35 5.10
N VAL A 67 -11.73 -3.95 5.52
CA VAL A 67 -12.67 -4.84 6.21
C VAL A 67 -12.99 -6.08 5.38
N SER A 68 -13.00 -5.97 4.04
CA SER A 68 -13.23 -7.11 3.15
C SER A 68 -12.14 -8.18 3.27
N ILE A 69 -10.86 -7.78 3.30
CA ILE A 69 -9.70 -8.67 3.48
C ILE A 69 -9.67 -9.22 4.90
N LEU A 70 -9.96 -8.37 5.89
CA LEU A 70 -9.96 -8.78 7.30
C LEU A 70 -10.99 -9.89 7.56
N LYS A 71 -12.16 -9.84 6.90
CA LYS A 71 -13.17 -10.91 6.96
C LYS A 71 -12.67 -12.24 6.38
N VAL A 72 -11.83 -12.21 5.34
CA VAL A 72 -11.19 -13.41 4.77
C VAL A 72 -10.16 -13.97 5.76
N GLY A 73 -9.26 -13.12 6.24
CA GLY A 73 -8.22 -13.49 7.22
C GLY A 73 -8.77 -13.96 8.58
N TYR A 74 -9.99 -13.54 8.91
CA TYR A 74 -10.69 -14.02 10.10
C TYR A 74 -11.10 -15.49 9.97
N LYS A 75 -11.48 -15.93 8.76
CA LYS A 75 -11.98 -17.29 8.48
C LYS A 75 -10.86 -18.28 8.18
N ARG A 76 -9.85 -17.86 7.40
CA ARG A 76 -8.70 -18.69 7.01
C ARG A 76 -7.42 -17.85 6.94
N THR A 77 -6.26 -18.50 6.84
CA THR A 77 -5.00 -17.81 6.58
C THR A 77 -5.07 -17.06 5.25
N ILE A 78 -4.62 -15.80 5.24
CA ILE A 78 -4.57 -14.98 4.03
C ILE A 78 -3.44 -15.53 3.16
N GLN A 79 -3.73 -15.78 1.90
CA GLN A 79 -2.74 -16.20 0.92
C GLN A 79 -2.33 -15.03 0.01
N PRO A 80 -1.18 -15.13 -0.69
CA PRO A 80 -0.77 -14.13 -1.66
C PRO A 80 -1.86 -13.81 -2.71
N ASN A 81 -2.64 -14.81 -3.09
CA ASN A 81 -3.69 -14.66 -4.09
C ASN A 81 -4.97 -13.97 -3.57
N ASP A 82 -5.12 -13.84 -2.25
CA ASP A 82 -6.24 -13.10 -1.64
C ASP A 82 -6.00 -11.59 -1.56
N LEU A 83 -4.76 -11.15 -1.83
CA LEU A 83 -4.41 -9.74 -1.86
C LEU A 83 -5.10 -9.05 -3.04
N LEU A 84 -5.54 -7.82 -2.80
CA LEU A 84 -6.16 -7.00 -3.84
C LEU A 84 -5.12 -6.62 -4.90
N GLN A 85 -5.56 -6.48 -6.15
CA GLN A 85 -4.68 -5.98 -7.20
C GLN A 85 -4.27 -4.53 -6.91
N LEU A 86 -3.03 -4.21 -7.25
CA LEU A 86 -2.49 -2.87 -7.12
C LEU A 86 -3.15 -1.91 -8.12
N ALA A 87 -3.52 -0.71 -7.65
CA ALA A 87 -4.07 0.33 -8.51
C ALA A 87 -3.06 0.71 -9.61
N GLU A 88 -3.56 1.01 -10.81
CA GLU A 88 -2.74 1.37 -11.97
C GLU A 88 -1.74 2.49 -11.66
N ARG A 89 -2.15 3.51 -10.90
CA ARG A 89 -1.30 4.65 -10.52
C ARG A 89 -0.07 4.26 -9.70
N HIS A 90 -0.16 3.15 -8.96
CA HIS A 90 0.88 2.67 -8.04
C HIS A 90 1.72 1.56 -8.66
N LYS A 91 1.41 1.12 -9.88
CA LYS A 91 2.22 0.13 -10.58
C LYS A 91 3.60 0.70 -10.89
N VAL A 92 4.62 -0.13 -10.71
CA VAL A 92 6.03 0.23 -10.94
C VAL A 92 6.23 0.76 -12.36
N THR A 93 5.60 0.15 -13.36
CA THR A 93 5.65 0.59 -14.76
C THR A 93 5.21 2.05 -14.91
N LYS A 94 4.09 2.42 -14.28
CA LYS A 94 3.55 3.79 -14.38
C LYS A 94 4.40 4.80 -13.63
N ILE A 95 4.89 4.44 -12.44
CA ILE A 95 5.79 5.29 -11.66
C ILE A 95 7.09 5.53 -12.43
N PHE A 96 7.64 4.48 -13.04
CA PHE A 96 8.86 4.54 -13.83
C PHE A 96 8.69 5.37 -15.10
N GLU A 97 7.57 5.21 -15.83
CA GLU A 97 7.24 6.07 -16.98
C GLU A 97 7.20 7.56 -16.61
N ASN A 98 6.54 7.87 -15.49
CA ASN A 98 6.44 9.26 -15.00
C ASN A 98 7.81 9.82 -14.59
N PHE A 99 8.65 9.01 -13.95
CA PHE A 99 10.02 9.38 -13.61
C PHE A 99 10.85 9.62 -14.87
N GLN A 100 10.81 8.69 -15.82
CA GLN A 100 11.59 8.73 -17.05
C GLN A 100 11.27 10.00 -17.85
N LYS A 101 10.00 10.36 -17.96
CA LYS A 101 9.55 11.60 -18.61
C LYS A 101 10.20 12.87 -18.04
N GLU A 102 10.40 12.92 -16.73
CA GLU A 102 11.04 14.06 -16.06
C GLU A 102 12.57 13.96 -16.06
N TRP A 103 13.12 12.76 -16.20
CA TRP A 103 14.55 12.48 -16.23
C TRP A 103 15.21 12.77 -17.59
N GLU A 104 14.54 12.41 -18.70
CA GLU A 104 15.01 12.67 -20.07
C GLU A 104 15.52 14.10 -20.36
N PRO A 105 14.82 15.18 -19.97
CA PRO A 105 15.35 16.53 -20.17
C PRO A 105 16.62 16.81 -19.37
N VAL A 106 16.81 16.19 -18.20
CA VAL A 106 18.01 16.34 -17.38
C VAL A 106 19.20 15.62 -18.02
N VAL A 107 18.97 14.41 -18.56
CA VAL A 107 19.99 13.67 -19.30
C VAL A 107 20.44 14.43 -20.55
N ARG A 108 19.51 15.02 -21.32
CA ARG A 108 19.86 15.83 -22.51
C ARG A 108 20.73 17.04 -22.17
N LYS A 109 20.46 17.71 -21.03
CA LYS A 109 21.30 18.82 -20.55
C LYS A 109 22.70 18.34 -20.15
N HIS A 110 22.79 17.15 -19.58
CA HIS A 110 24.06 16.55 -19.23
C HIS A 110 24.90 16.17 -20.44
N GLU A 111 24.29 15.57 -21.45
CA GLU A 111 24.94 15.27 -22.72
C GLU A 111 25.43 16.55 -23.43
N ALA A 112 24.71 17.67 -23.25
CA ALA A 112 25.13 18.99 -23.71
C ALA A 112 26.30 19.62 -22.91
N GLY A 113 26.86 18.90 -21.93
CA GLY A 113 28.04 19.29 -21.15
C GLY A 113 27.74 19.90 -19.78
N GLU A 114 26.48 19.97 -19.35
CA GLU A 114 26.10 20.49 -18.03
C GLU A 114 26.32 19.39 -16.96
N LYS A 115 27.10 19.67 -15.90
CA LYS A 115 27.32 18.67 -14.84
C LYS A 115 26.02 18.46 -14.05
N ILE A 116 25.53 17.21 -13.99
CA ILE A 116 24.42 16.85 -13.10
C ILE A 116 24.97 16.85 -11.67
N GLY A 117 24.62 17.87 -10.90
CA GLY A 117 24.83 17.86 -9.46
C GLY A 117 23.96 16.79 -8.79
N LYS A 118 24.38 16.29 -7.63
CA LYS A 118 23.56 15.40 -6.77
C LYS A 118 22.19 16.00 -6.44
N THR A 119 22.09 17.32 -6.44
CA THR A 119 20.86 18.11 -6.28
C THR A 119 19.89 17.96 -7.46
N GLY A 120 20.38 17.69 -8.67
CA GLY A 120 19.56 17.48 -9.85
C GLY A 120 18.68 16.24 -9.75
N LEU A 121 19.23 15.14 -9.23
CA LEU A 121 18.47 13.91 -8.99
C LEU A 121 17.35 14.14 -7.96
N ILE A 122 17.66 14.81 -6.84
CA ILE A 122 16.69 15.13 -5.80
C ILE A 122 15.56 16.02 -6.36
N TRP A 123 15.91 16.98 -7.21
CA TRP A 123 14.95 17.85 -7.86
C TRP A 123 14.00 17.09 -8.80
N VAL A 124 14.52 16.15 -9.59
CA VAL A 124 13.70 15.32 -10.48
C VAL A 124 12.74 14.44 -9.68
N ILE A 125 13.24 13.77 -8.64
CA ILE A 125 12.39 12.94 -7.76
C ILE A 125 11.27 13.79 -7.13
N GLY A 126 11.62 14.98 -6.60
CA GLY A 126 10.65 15.90 -6.03
C GLY A 126 9.60 16.35 -7.04
N LYS A 127 9.98 16.54 -8.31
CA LYS A 127 9.07 16.90 -9.40
C LYS A 127 8.16 15.73 -9.80
N THR A 128 8.67 14.50 -9.86
CA THR A 128 7.90 13.29 -10.19
C THR A 128 6.76 13.06 -9.19
N PHE A 129 7.03 13.20 -7.88
CA PHE A 129 6.07 12.93 -6.81
C PHE A 129 5.42 14.18 -6.20
N LYS A 130 5.43 15.32 -6.93
CA LYS A 130 4.98 16.62 -6.41
C LYS A 130 3.57 16.62 -5.79
N TRP A 131 2.66 15.82 -6.33
CA TRP A 131 1.28 15.76 -5.86
C TRP A 131 1.14 14.97 -4.56
N ASP A 132 1.80 13.82 -4.47
CA ASP A 132 1.78 12.98 -3.27
C ASP A 132 2.47 13.70 -2.10
N TYR A 133 3.63 14.33 -2.36
CA TYR A 133 4.31 15.14 -1.35
C TYR A 133 3.53 16.39 -0.97
N GLY A 134 2.90 17.08 -1.93
CA GLY A 134 2.08 18.26 -1.66
C GLY A 134 0.90 17.93 -0.74
N LEU A 135 0.21 16.82 -0.99
CA LEU A 135 -0.86 16.33 -0.13
C LEU A 135 -0.34 15.93 1.26
N ALA A 136 0.80 15.23 1.33
CA ALA A 136 1.39 14.83 2.61
C ALA A 136 1.75 16.04 3.49
N ILE A 137 2.36 17.08 2.91
CA ILE A 137 2.69 18.32 3.61
C ILE A 137 1.41 19.03 4.08
N LEU A 138 0.39 19.11 3.21
CA LEU A 138 -0.89 19.71 3.56
C LEU A 138 -1.54 19.01 4.77
N TYR A 139 -1.61 17.67 4.74
CA TYR A 139 -2.17 16.89 5.86
C TYR A 139 -1.34 17.03 7.14
N ALA A 140 -0.01 17.10 7.03
CA ALA A 140 0.87 17.31 8.19
C ALA A 140 0.64 18.68 8.84
N VAL A 141 0.51 19.74 8.04
CA VAL A 141 0.19 21.09 8.53
C VAL A 141 -1.18 21.13 9.20
N LEU A 142 -2.19 20.51 8.58
CA LEU A 142 -3.54 20.41 9.15
C LEU A 142 -3.53 19.64 10.48
N SER A 143 -2.79 18.54 10.58
CA SER A 143 -2.63 17.77 11.80
C SER A 143 -2.00 18.59 12.92
N ASN A 144 -0.90 19.30 12.62
CA ASN A 144 -0.22 20.15 13.61
C ASN A 144 -1.10 21.32 14.06
N ALA A 145 -1.88 21.92 13.16
CA ALA A 145 -2.84 22.96 13.51
C ALA A 145 -3.95 22.43 14.44
N ALA A 146 -4.48 21.24 14.17
CA ALA A 146 -5.47 20.60 15.03
C ALA A 146 -4.90 20.31 16.44
N THR A 147 -3.66 19.82 16.53
CA THR A 147 -2.96 19.59 17.80
C THR A 147 -2.73 20.90 18.56
N ALA A 148 -2.37 21.99 17.87
CA ALA A 148 -2.21 23.31 18.48
C ALA A 148 -3.53 23.86 19.06
N CYS A 149 -4.69 23.42 18.53
CA CYS A 149 -6.02 23.80 19.02
C CYS A 149 -6.50 23.00 20.25
N LEU A 150 -5.89 21.86 20.58
CA LEU A 150 -6.25 21.05 21.75
C LEU A 150 -6.28 21.84 23.09
N PRO A 151 -5.26 22.67 23.44
CA PRO A 151 -5.28 23.44 24.69
C PRO A 151 -6.42 24.47 24.77
N PHE A 152 -6.87 25.02 23.63
CA PHE A 152 -8.01 25.94 23.62
C PHE A 152 -9.32 25.23 23.96
N VAL A 153 -9.48 24.00 23.47
CA VAL A 153 -10.63 23.16 23.78
C VAL A 153 -10.58 22.75 25.26
N SER A 154 -9.44 22.24 25.74
CA SER A 154 -9.33 21.76 27.13
C SER A 154 -9.53 22.86 28.17
N LYS A 155 -9.11 24.10 27.88
CA LYS A 155 -9.27 25.23 28.79
C LYS A 155 -10.74 25.55 29.10
N ASN A 156 -11.64 25.37 28.13
CA ASN A 156 -13.07 25.64 28.33
C ASN A 156 -13.80 24.55 29.14
N TYR A 157 -13.23 23.33 29.22
CA TYR A 157 -13.80 22.22 29.99
C TYR A 157 -13.20 22.05 31.40
N SER A 158 -12.13 22.79 31.73
CA SER A 158 -11.41 22.69 33.01
C SER A 158 -11.89 23.69 34.09
N ILE A 159 -13.03 24.37 33.89
CA ILE A 159 -13.57 25.40 34.81
C ILE A 159 -14.74 24.86 35.68
N CYS A 160 -15.00 23.55 35.68
CA CYS A 160 -15.88 22.91 36.67
C CYS A 160 -15.06 22.13 37.71
#